data_AF-W4AQ15-F1
#
_entry.id   AF-W4AQ15-F1
#
_cell.length_a   1.000
_cell.length_b   1.000
_cell.length_c   1.000
_cell.angle_alpha   90.00
_cell.angle_beta   90.00
_cell.angle_gamma   90.00
#
_symmetry.space_group_name_H-M   'P 1'
#
loop_
_entity.id
_entity.type
_entity.pdbx_description
1 polymer ?
#
loop_
_entity_poly.entity_id
_entity_poly.type
_entity_poly.pdbx_seq_one_letter_code
_entity_poly.pdbx_strand_id
1 'polypeptide(L)' 'MNKVNKYRFYESIGLRELRRSRGLSVEAAALLIGIKEDQLCRYEENPSDTPVSLALRIASVLNCDYDLITFAEK' A
#
# COMPACT_ATOMS: atom_id res chain seq x y z
N MET A 1 -29.86 8.45 -19.16
CA MET A 1 -28.52 7.80 -19.18
C MET A 1 -27.48 8.79 -18.71
N ASN A 2 -27.26 8.90 -17.40
CA ASN A 2 -26.18 9.73 -16.86
C ASN A 2 -24.89 8.93 -16.90
N LYS A 3 -23.94 9.39 -17.73
CA LYS A 3 -22.58 8.87 -17.77
C LYS A 3 -21.94 9.14 -16.42
N VAL A 4 -21.87 8.12 -15.58
CA VAL A 4 -21.16 8.17 -14.30
C VAL A 4 -19.70 8.49 -14.62
N ASN A 5 -19.26 9.66 -14.17
CA ASN A 5 -17.91 10.17 -14.35
C ASN A 5 -16.95 9.17 -13.68
N LYS A 6 -16.19 8.42 -14.50
CA LYS A 6 -15.49 7.18 -14.13
C LYS A 6 -14.13 7.41 -13.46
N TYR A 7 -13.91 8.62 -12.94
CA TYR A 7 -12.73 8.97 -12.18
C TYR A 7 -13.13 9.04 -10.70
N ARG A 8 -13.20 7.87 -10.06
CA ARG A 8 -13.10 7.82 -8.60
C ARG A 8 -11.74 8.42 -8.29
N PHE A 9 -11.71 9.64 -7.77
CA PHE A 9 -10.60 10.10 -6.96
C PHE A 9 -10.56 9.16 -5.75
N TYR A 10 -9.78 8.09 -5.86
CA TYR A 10 -9.50 7.28 -4.70
C TYR A 10 -8.60 8.14 -3.82
N GLU A 11 -9.10 8.59 -2.67
CA GLU A 11 -8.23 9.13 -1.63
C GLU A 11 -7.16 8.08 -1.38
N SER A 12 -5.93 8.43 -1.69
CA SER A 12 -4.80 7.55 -1.53
C SER A 12 -4.65 7.14 -0.08
N ILE A 13 -4.51 5.85 0.17
CA ILE A 13 -4.34 5.31 1.52
C ILE A 13 -2.87 4.92 1.70
N GLY A 14 -2.24 5.47 2.74
CA GLY A 14 -0.86 5.11 3.07
C GLY A 14 -0.74 3.62 3.42
N LEU A 15 0.41 3.01 3.13
CA LEU A 15 0.66 1.58 3.36
C LEU A 15 0.36 1.15 4.80
N ARG A 16 0.70 1.99 5.78
CA ARG A 16 0.40 1.78 7.21
C ARG A 16 -1.09 1.64 7.48
N GLU A 17 -1.88 2.54 6.90
CA GLU A 17 -3.32 2.57 7.12
C GLU A 17 -4.00 1.41 6.40
N LEU A 18 -3.54 1.08 5.18
CA LEU A 18 -3.98 -0.11 4.47
C LEU A 18 -3.73 -1.37 5.29
N ARG A 19 -2.52 -1.55 5.84
CA ARG A 19 -2.20 -2.69 6.71
C ARG A 19 -3.11 -2.75 7.93
N ARG A 20 -3.32 -1.62 8.61
CA ARG A 20 -4.20 -1.52 9.80
C ARG A 20 -5.65 -1.85 9.47
N SER A 21 -6.15 -1.40 8.33
CA SER A 21 -7.52 -1.73 7.86
C SER A 21 -7.72 -3.24 7.64
N ARG A 22 -6.63 -3.99 7.45
CA ARG A 22 -6.62 -5.46 7.33
C ARG A 22 -6.32 -6.19 8.64
N GLY A 23 -6.18 -5.46 9.75
CA GLY A 23 -5.92 -6.04 11.07
C GLY A 23 -4.53 -6.69 11.20
N LEU A 24 -3.59 -6.34 10.33
CA LEU A 24 -2.25 -6.95 10.32
C LEU A 24 -1.28 -6.18 11.20
N SER A 25 -0.50 -6.90 12.02
CA SER A 25 0.70 -6.34 12.65
C SER A 25 1.79 -6.08 11.59
N VAL A 26 2.80 -5.27 11.95
CA VAL A 26 3.96 -5.04 11.07
C VAL A 26 4.66 -6.36 10.76
N GLU A 27 4.95 -7.16 11.79
CA GLU A 27 5.53 -8.50 11.68
C GLU A 27 4.75 -9.40 10.71
N ALA A 28 3.43 -9.53 10.90
CA ALA A 28 2.60 -10.40 10.07
C ALA A 28 2.59 -9.93 8.61
N ALA A 29 2.46 -8.62 8.37
CA ALA A 29 2.50 -8.07 7.03
C ALA A 29 3.87 -8.25 6.37
N ALA A 30 4.96 -7.98 7.09
CA ALA A 30 6.32 -8.13 6.58
C ALA A 30 6.59 -9.59 6.17
N LEU A 31 6.16 -10.54 7.00
CA LEU A 31 6.23 -11.97 6.70
C LEU A 31 5.45 -12.34 5.43
N LEU A 32 4.21 -11.85 5.29
CA LEU A 32 3.37 -12.11 4.11
C LEU A 32 3.96 -11.48 2.83
N ILE A 33 4.54 -10.29 2.95
CA ILE A 33 5.18 -9.57 1.84
C ILE A 33 6.57 -10.17 1.52
N GLY A 34 7.17 -10.94 2.43
CA GLY A 34 8.51 -11.49 2.28
C GLY A 34 9.61 -10.43 2.39
N ILE A 35 9.48 -9.52 3.35
CA ILE A 35 10.49 -8.50 3.72
C ILE A 35 10.70 -8.50 5.23
N LYS A 36 11.72 -7.79 5.70
CA LYS A 36 11.94 -7.56 7.13
C LYS A 36 11.02 -6.47 7.67
N GLU A 37 10.75 -6.50 8.98
CA GLU A 37 9.92 -5.50 9.66
C GLU A 37 10.48 -4.08 9.56
N ASP A 38 11.79 -3.92 9.70
CA ASP A 38 12.49 -2.63 9.57
C ASP A 38 12.31 -2.03 8.17
N GLN A 39 12.34 -2.88 7.14
CA GLN A 39 12.04 -2.48 5.76
C GLN A 39 10.59 -2.03 5.62
N LEU A 40 9.63 -2.78 6.16
CA LEU A 40 8.21 -2.39 6.10
C LEU A 40 7.96 -1.08 6.84
N CYS A 41 8.51 -0.89 8.03
CA CYS A 41 8.43 0.37 8.77
C CYS A 41 8.99 1.54 7.97
N ARG A 42 10.15 1.37 7.33
CA ARG A 42 10.75 2.40 6.48
C ARG A 42 9.81 2.78 5.33
N TYR A 43 9.19 1.81 4.65
CA TYR A 43 8.27 2.07 3.54
C TYR A 43 6.94 2.68 3.99
N GLU A 44 6.47 2.34 5.19
CA GLU A 44 5.31 3.00 5.78
C GLU A 44 5.55 4.47 6.10
N GLU A 45 6.78 4.83 6.45
CA GLU A 45 7.18 6.20 6.77
C GLU A 45 7.60 7.01 5.53
N ASN A 46 8.27 6.34 4.59
CA ASN A 46 8.81 6.92 3.37
C ASN A 46 8.34 6.09 2.16
N PRO A 47 7.07 6.26 1.70
CA PRO A 47 6.54 5.46 0.61
C PRO A 47 7.33 5.60 -0.69
N SER A 48 7.95 6.76 -0.94
CA SER A 48 8.81 7.02 -2.11
C SER A 48 10.04 6.12 -2.19
N ASP A 49 10.51 5.55 -1.07
CA ASP A 49 11.61 4.60 -1.04
C ASP A 49 11.20 3.19 -1.49
N THR A 50 9.90 2.93 -1.69
CA THR A 50 9.38 1.59 -2.00
C THR A 50 9.65 1.25 -3.47
N PRO A 51 10.42 0.19 -3.77
CA PRO A 51 10.61 -0.25 -5.15
C PRO A 51 9.28 -0.65 -5.79
N VAL A 52 9.07 -0.30 -7.06
CA VAL A 52 7.84 -0.64 -7.82
C VAL A 52 7.51 -2.14 -7.76
N SER A 53 8.53 -3.01 -7.84
CA SER A 53 8.36 -4.46 -7.72
C SER A 53 7.84 -4.90 -6.36
N LEU A 54 8.27 -4.24 -5.28
CA LEU A 54 7.78 -4.50 -3.93
C LEU A 54 6.36 -3.97 -3.75
N ALA A 55 6.10 -2.78 -4.27
CA ALA A 55 4.78 -2.17 -4.27
C ALA A 55 3.71 -3.04 -4.97
N LEU A 56 4.03 -3.64 -6.11
CA LEU A 56 3.16 -4.62 -6.78
C LEU A 56 2.92 -5.86 -5.92
N ARG A 57 3.95 -6.34 -5.22
CA ARG A 57 3.83 -7.49 -4.32
C ARG A 57 2.95 -7.16 -3.10
N ILE A 58 3.11 -5.97 -2.53
CA ILE A 58 2.26 -5.46 -1.46
C ILE A 58 0.81 -5.39 -1.93
N ALA A 59 0.55 -4.81 -3.10
CA ALA A 59 -0.80 -4.72 -3.67
C ALA A 59 -1.45 -6.09 -3.86
N SER A 60 -0.68 -7.07 -4.35
CA SER A 60 -1.13 -8.46 -4.48
C SER A 60 -1.45 -9.11 -3.13
N VAL A 61 -0.53 -9.04 -2.16
CA VAL A 61 -0.68 -9.66 -0.83
C VAL A 61 -1.82 -9.01 -0.04
N LEU A 62 -1.91 -7.68 -0.10
CA LEU A 62 -2.95 -6.91 0.56
C LEU A 62 -4.20 -6.78 -0.30
N ASN A 63 -4.34 -7.50 -1.41
CA ASN A 63 -5.51 -7.49 -2.28
C ASN A 63 -6.10 -6.08 -2.46
N CYS A 64 -5.26 -5.14 -2.91
CA CYS A 64 -5.63 -3.76 -3.16
C CYS A 64 -5.15 -3.34 -4.55
N ASP A 65 -5.79 -2.32 -5.12
CA ASP A 65 -5.30 -1.71 -6.36
C ASP A 65 -3.97 -1.00 -6.07
N TYR A 66 -2.99 -1.14 -6.96
CA TYR A 66 -1.68 -0.51 -6.81
C TYR A 66 -1.80 1.01 -6.73
N ASP A 67 -2.77 1.57 -7.48
CA ASP A 67 -3.08 3.00 -7.52
C ASP A 67 -3.56 3.57 -6.17
N LEU A 68 -3.97 2.71 -5.22
CA LEU A 68 -4.38 3.12 -3.88
C LEU A 68 -3.19 3.35 -2.94
N ILE A 69 -2.04 2.73 -3.22
CA ILE A 69 -0.85 2.89 -2.41
C ILE A 69 -0.13 4.14 -2.93
N THR A 70 -0.27 5.27 -2.25
CA THR A 70 0.54 6.44 -2.58
C THR A 70 2.00 6.18 -2.28
N PHE A 71 2.79 6.09 -3.35
CA PHE A 71 4.25 6.25 -3.32
C PHE A 71 4.67 7.71 -3.54
N ALA A 72 3.70 8.60 -3.77
CA ALA A 72 3.94 10.00 -4.10
C ALA A 72 4.28 10.83 -2.85
N GLU A 73 5.29 11.68 -3.03
CA GLU A 73 5.91 12.55 -2.04
C GLU A 73 4.92 13.52 -1.37
N LYS A 74 5.24 13.92 -0.14
CA LYS A 74 4.56 14.99 0.60
C LYS A 74 4.53 16.30 -0.19
#